data_AF-A0A950EZ62-F1
#
_entry.id   AF-A0A950EZ62-F1
#
_cell.length_a   1.000
_cell.length_b   1.000
_cell.length_c   1.000
_cell.angle_alpha   90.00
_cell.angle_beta   90.00
_cell.angle_gamma   90.00
#
_symmetry.space_group_name_H-M   'P 1'
#
loop_
_entity.id
_entity.type
_entity.pdbx_description
1 polymer ?
#
loop_
_entity_poly.entity_id
_entity_poly.type
_entity_poly.pdbx_seq_one_letter_code
_entity_poly.pdbx_strand_id
1 'polypeptide(L)' 'MSTIQVRPPGRVRLTVEEFARIQDSGLFEGRHVQLLDGELYEVTKNPPHNFAVSA' A
#
# COMPACT_ATOMS: atom_id res chain seq x y z
N MET A 1 7.76 37.09 3.88
CA MET A 1 6.87 35.92 3.80
C MET A 1 7.56 34.88 2.95
N SER A 2 7.94 33.73 3.52
CA SER A 2 8.65 32.68 2.78
C SER A 2 7.65 31.60 2.39
N THR A 3 7.43 31.41 1.10
CA THR A 3 6.45 30.46 0.56
C THR A 3 7.07 29.07 0.59
N ILE A 4 6.57 28.19 1.46
CA ILE A 4 6.97 26.78 1.47
C ILE A 4 6.42 26.15 0.19
N GLN A 5 7.30 25.84 -0.76
CA GLN A 5 6.95 25.03 -1.91
C GLN A 5 6.83 23.56 -1.47
N VAL A 6 5.60 23.10 -1.24
CA VAL A 6 5.31 21.67 -1.09
C VAL A 6 5.47 21.05 -2.48
N ARG A 7 6.64 20.45 -2.74
CA ARG A 7 6.81 19.61 -3.94
C ARG A 7 5.75 18.51 -3.86
N PRO A 8 5.04 18.19 -4.96
CA PRO A 8 4.19 17.01 -4.98
C PRO A 8 5.01 15.82 -4.50
N PRO A 9 4.50 14.97 -3.61
CA PRO A 9 5.22 13.77 -3.23
C PRO A 9 5.50 13.00 -4.53
N GLY A 10 6.79 12.88 -4.87
CA GLY A 10 7.19 11.98 -5.96
C GLY A 10 6.68 10.58 -5.64
N ARG A 11 6.38 9.78 -6.66
CA ARG A 11 6.04 8.38 -6.44
C ARG A 11 7.21 7.70 -5.73
N VAL A 12 7.02 7.40 -4.45
CA VAL A 12 8.01 6.64 -3.67
C VAL A 12 7.92 5.20 -4.14
N ARG A 13 9.05 4.66 -4.58
CA ARG A 13 9.17 3.23 -4.86
C ARG A 13 9.74 2.55 -3.62
N LEU A 14 9.01 1.60 -3.09
CA LEU A 14 9.42 0.85 -1.90
C LEU A 14 10.10 -0.46 -2.30
N THR A 15 11.12 -0.86 -1.54
CA THR A 15 11.62 -2.23 -1.58
C THR A 15 10.71 -3.17 -0.79
N VAL A 16 10.94 -4.48 -0.95
CA VAL A 16 10.21 -5.51 -0.20
C VAL A 16 10.49 -5.38 1.31
N GLU A 17 11.72 -5.08 1.70
CA GLU A 17 12.10 -4.93 3.11
C GLU A 17 11.47 -3.69 3.74
N GLU A 18 11.39 -2.57 3.00
CA GLU A 18 10.71 -1.36 3.46
C GLU A 18 9.22 -1.61 3.65
N PHE A 19 8.58 -2.27 2.68
CA PHE A 19 7.18 -2.66 2.78
C PHE A 19 6.92 -3.56 3.98
N ALA A 20 7.76 -4.57 4.21
CA ALA A 20 7.63 -5.47 5.37
C ALA A 20 7.72 -4.71 6.70
N ARG A 21 8.69 -3.80 6.86
CA ARG A 21 8.82 -2.97 8.08
C ARG A 21 7.59 -2.08 8.31
N ILE A 22 7.04 -1.52 7.24
CA ILE A 22 5.82 -0.70 7.32
C ILE A 22 4.62 -1.57 7.71
N GLN A 23 4.50 -2.76 7.13
CA GLN A 23 3.44 -3.71 7.46
C GLN A 23 3.53 -4.14 8.94
N ASP A 24 4.73 -4.44 9.43
CA ASP A 24 4.98 -4.82 10.83
C ASP A 24 4.66 -3.68 11.82
N SER A 25 4.69 -2.43 11.36
CA SER A 25 4.30 -1.27 12.17
C SER A 25 2.78 -1.09 12.35
N GLY A 26 1.98 -1.89 11.65
CA GLY A 26 0.51 -1.81 11.68
C GLY A 26 -0.09 -0.70 10.80
N LEU A 27 0.72 -0.01 9.98
CA LEU A 27 0.22 1.11 9.15
C LEU A 27 -0.92 0.72 8.20
N PHE A 28 -0.97 -0.55 7.79
CA PHE A 28 -1.97 -1.08 6.87
C PHE A 28 -3.07 -1.90 7.56
N GLU A 29 -3.19 -1.84 8.89
CA GLU A 29 -4.26 -2.55 9.61
C GLU A 29 -5.65 -2.21 9.05
N GLY A 30 -6.48 -3.24 8.86
CA GLY A 30 -7.82 -3.11 8.28
C GLY A 30 -7.85 -2.85 6.76
N ARG A 31 -6.70 -2.73 6.10
CA ARG A 31 -6.57 -2.54 4.65
C ARG A 31 -5.81 -3.70 4.03
N HIS A 32 -6.18 -4.07 2.82
CA HIS A 32 -5.46 -5.09 2.07
C HIS A 32 -4.58 -4.38 1.03
N VAL A 33 -3.30 -4.23 1.36
CA VAL A 33 -2.32 -3.50 0.54
C VAL A 33 -1.31 -4.48 -0.05
N GLN A 34 -0.95 -4.28 -1.31
CA GLN A 34 0.05 -5.06 -2.05
C GLN A 34 1.14 -4.14 -2.60
N LEU A 35 2.38 -4.62 -2.59
CA LEU A 35 3.52 -3.99 -3.25
C LEU A 35 3.69 -4.62 -4.65
N LEU A 36 3.56 -3.82 -5.71
CA LEU A 36 3.77 -4.23 -7.10
C LEU A 36 4.71 -3.22 -7.79
N ASP A 37 5.85 -3.68 -8.31
CA ASP A 37 6.87 -2.83 -8.97
C ASP A 37 7.33 -1.61 -8.16
N GLY A 38 7.32 -1.75 -6.83
CA GLY A 38 7.66 -0.69 -5.88
C GLY A 38 6.50 0.25 -5.54
N GLU A 39 5.32 0.07 -6.12
CA GLU A 39 4.12 0.88 -5.85
C GLU A 39 3.14 0.13 -4.93
N LEU A 40 2.45 0.90 -4.08
CA LEU A 40 1.43 0.36 -3.17
C LEU A 40 0.06 0.40 -3.82
N TYR A 41 -0.62 -0.74 -3.83
CA TYR A 41 -1.98 -0.88 -4.31
C TYR A 41 -2.88 -1.37 -3.19
N GLU A 42 -3.98 -0.68 -2.95
CA GLU A 42 -5.04 -1.21 -2.11
C GLU A 42 -5.99 -2.05 -2.94
N VAL A 43 -6.18 -3.30 -2.54
CA VAL A 43 -6.97 -4.30 -3.26
C VAL A 43 -8.22 -4.64 -2.47
N THR A 44 -9.38 -4.47 -3.09
CA THR A 44 -10.66 -4.88 -2.52
C THR A 44 -11.06 -6.24 -3.08
N LYS A 45 -11.64 -7.08 -2.22
CA LYS A 45 -12.22 -8.36 -2.62
C LYS A 45 -13.73 -8.15 -2.82
N ASN A 46 -14.19 -8.13 -4.07
CA ASN A 46 -15.62 -8.07 -4.33
C ASN A 46 -16.28 -9.42 -4.00
N PRO A 47 -17.38 -9.46 -3.24
CA PRO A 47 -18.16 -10.69 -3.09
C PRO A 47 -18.55 -11.28 -4.47
N PRO A 48 -18.58 -12.61 -4.65
CA PRO A 48 -18.35 -13.66 -3.65
C PRO A 48 -16.90 -14.19 -3.65
N HIS A 49 -15.88 -13.32 -3.70
CA HIS A 49 -14.47 -13.71 -3.78
C HIS A 49 -14.05 -14.80 -2.76
N ASN A 50 -14.58 -14.78 -1.53
CA ASN A 50 -14.25 -15.80 -0.52
C ASN A 50 -14.80 -17.20 -0.87
N PHE A 51 -15.93 -17.29 -1.56
CA PHE A 51 -16.51 -18.57 -1.99
C PHE A 51 -15.69 -19.19 -3.13
N ALA A 52 -15.27 -18.36 -4.09
CA ALA A 52 -14.55 -18.82 -5.28
C ALA A 52 -13.11 -19.28 -5.00
N VAL A 53 -12.45 -18.73 -3.97
CA VAL A 53 -11.04 -19.03 -3.65
C VAL A 53 -10.91 -20.20 -2.66
N SER A 54 -12.00 -20.65 -2.04
CA SER A 54 -12.00 -21.75 -1.08
C SER A 54 -12.15 -23.14 -1.73
N ALA A 55 -11.87 -23.28 -3.04
CA ALA A 55 -12.00 -24.52 -3.82
C ALA A 55 -10.67 -25.25 -4.00
#